data_AF-A0A9P8UQJ8-F1
#
_entry.id   AF-A0A9P8UQJ8-F1
#
_cell.length_a   1.000
_cell.length_b   1.000
_cell.length_c   1.000
_cell.angle_alpha   90.00
_cell.angle_beta   90.00
_cell.angle_gamma   90.00
#
_symmetry.space_group_name_H-M   'P 1'
#
loop_
_entity.id
_entity.type
_entity.pdbx_description
1 polymer ?
#
loop_
_entity_poly.entity_id
_entity_poly.type
_entity_poly.pdbx_seq_one_letter_code
_entity_poly.pdbx_strand_id
1 'polypeptide(L)'
;MPSYIDFISVFTTKRTDEADVSDVRFSSFRERIRLGVDNRSLDLPHMALSGRGYQLSYNLKCISNTKRDKAEVWAREKHNPDDWVWSTRQAAFHHQFDMKEGTSLWILTAARGYLQERVQRLVGQRGSQTAIASTDEDDLESREEDRTFTTTEKSFIASLSVHLMIAQYASGDWRGHIRWLEQMLEKRTREALISEDYNPREFDLVDVQIMEDKTNRAAMTLNANTKVLESLATFYQKLMKNEDFELHSKPDCKNAVDDFLAQLRDYAYDMRMFSERAEGLAKITADRKTLIQERLQTLASDRVMNLTIQQQREAKIMRVIALVTLIYLPATFVSTFFSTDVVKYQPDGDNEDAVPYTSYSGLALERWFEVTVPLTILTFVVAVGWYYGYDQ
;
A
#
# COMPACT_ATOMS: atom_id res chain seq x y z
N MET A 1 7.71 1.99 -34.36
CA MET A 1 7.73 2.48 -32.97
C MET A 1 6.38 2.77 -32.29
N PRO A 2 5.16 2.51 -32.85
CA PRO A 2 3.92 2.80 -32.10
C PRO A 2 3.84 2.10 -30.73
N SER A 3 4.37 0.89 -30.63
CA SER A 3 4.32 0.07 -29.41
C SER A 3 5.19 0.58 -28.26
N TYR A 4 6.20 1.42 -28.50
CA TYR A 4 7.09 1.93 -27.43
C TYR A 4 6.47 3.12 -26.68
N ILE A 5 5.57 3.86 -27.32
CA ILE A 5 4.88 5.02 -26.71
C ILE A 5 4.08 4.60 -25.48
N ASP A 6 3.42 3.43 -25.53
CA ASP A 6 2.70 2.86 -24.39
C ASP A 6 3.62 2.72 -23.16
N PHE A 7 4.89 2.33 -23.34
CA PHE A 7 5.84 2.19 -22.25
C PHE A 7 6.35 3.53 -21.69
N ILE A 8 6.37 4.59 -22.51
CA ILE A 8 6.79 5.93 -22.08
C ILE A 8 5.63 6.68 -21.41
N SER A 9 4.38 6.41 -21.79
CA SER A 9 3.20 7.08 -21.23
C SER A 9 3.15 7.01 -19.69
N VAL A 10 3.64 5.91 -19.11
CA VAL A 10 3.77 5.70 -17.64
C VAL A 10 4.66 6.76 -16.96
N PHE A 11 5.56 7.42 -17.68
CA PHE A 11 6.41 8.49 -17.13
C PHE A 11 5.77 9.89 -17.22
N THR A 12 4.69 10.05 -17.98
CA THR A 12 4.05 11.35 -18.21
C THR A 12 2.98 11.70 -17.16
N THR A 13 2.55 10.72 -16.37
CA THR A 13 1.51 10.87 -15.35
C THR A 13 2.08 11.58 -14.11
N LYS A 14 1.47 12.72 -13.73
CA LYS A 14 1.92 13.52 -12.58
C LYS A 14 1.65 12.76 -11.28
N ARG A 15 2.65 12.69 -10.41
CA ARG A 15 2.63 12.02 -9.09
C ARG A 15 1.70 12.67 -8.04
N THR A 16 0.78 13.54 -8.44
CA THR A 16 -0.03 14.37 -7.52
C THR A 16 -1.34 13.71 -7.08
N ASP A 17 -1.83 12.69 -7.79
CA ASP A 17 -3.11 12.07 -7.47
C ASP A 17 -2.92 10.61 -7.00
N GLU A 18 -3.42 10.30 -5.79
CA GLU A 18 -3.36 8.97 -5.16
C GLU A 18 -4.08 7.88 -5.98
N ALA A 19 -4.90 8.26 -6.97
CA ALA A 19 -5.58 7.39 -7.91
C ALA A 19 -4.64 6.71 -8.93
N ASP A 20 -3.40 7.19 -9.11
CA ASP A 20 -2.57 6.88 -10.30
C ASP A 20 -1.43 5.87 -10.05
N VAL A 21 -1.51 5.11 -8.95
CA VAL A 21 -0.54 4.05 -8.61
C VAL A 21 -0.70 2.81 -9.52
N SER A 22 -1.76 2.74 -10.34
CA SER A 22 -2.05 1.62 -11.25
C SER A 22 -1.08 1.54 -12.43
N ASP A 23 -0.70 2.66 -13.04
CA ASP A 23 0.19 2.66 -14.21
C ASP A 23 1.64 2.30 -13.87
N VAL A 24 2.05 2.53 -12.61
CA VAL A 24 3.33 2.02 -12.09
C VAL A 24 3.38 0.49 -12.08
N ARG A 25 2.23 -0.19 -12.14
CA ARG A 25 2.15 -1.66 -12.23
C ARG A 25 2.29 -2.17 -13.65
N PHE A 26 2.16 -1.32 -14.68
CA PHE A 26 2.28 -1.73 -16.07
C PHE A 26 3.66 -2.37 -16.31
N SER A 27 3.67 -3.62 -16.73
CA SER A 27 4.85 -4.34 -17.19
C SER A 27 4.47 -5.15 -18.41
N SER A 28 5.25 -5.06 -19.48
CA SER A 28 4.95 -5.74 -20.73
C SER A 28 6.20 -6.03 -21.53
N PHE A 29 6.07 -6.95 -22.49
CA PHE A 29 7.06 -7.28 -23.48
C PHE A 29 6.36 -7.35 -24.83
N ARG A 30 6.87 -6.61 -25.82
CA ARG A 30 6.38 -6.60 -27.19
C ARG A 30 7.53 -6.86 -28.13
N GLU A 31 7.34 -7.84 -29.00
CA GLU A 31 8.28 -8.19 -30.06
C GLU A 31 7.66 -7.93 -31.43
N ARG A 32 8.51 -7.63 -32.41
CA ARG A 32 8.15 -7.60 -33.82
C ARG A 32 9.31 -8.13 -34.63
N ILE A 33 9.05 -9.17 -35.41
CA ILE A 33 10.04 -9.84 -36.25
C ILE A 33 9.70 -9.54 -37.72
N ARG A 34 10.71 -9.13 -38.50
CA ARG A 34 10.61 -8.82 -39.93
C ARG A 34 11.85 -9.35 -40.64
N LEU A 35 11.93 -10.66 -40.83
CA LEU A 35 13.13 -11.31 -41.41
C LEU A 35 12.95 -11.72 -42.87
N GLY A 36 11.71 -11.81 -43.35
CA GLY A 36 11.39 -12.22 -44.72
C GLY A 36 11.82 -11.18 -45.77
N VAL A 37 12.31 -11.68 -46.91
CA VAL A 37 12.88 -10.90 -48.03
C VAL A 37 11.85 -9.98 -48.71
N ASP A 38 10.56 -10.35 -48.67
CA ASP A 38 9.46 -9.60 -49.29
C ASP A 38 8.86 -8.50 -48.39
N ASN A 39 9.27 -8.44 -47.12
CA ASN A 39 8.73 -7.50 -46.12
C ASN A 39 9.50 -6.16 -46.10
N ARG A 40 9.74 -5.54 -47.26
CA ARG A 40 10.48 -4.26 -47.43
C ARG A 40 9.73 -3.01 -46.92
N SER A 41 9.02 -3.10 -45.80
CA SER A 41 8.40 -1.91 -45.21
C SER A 41 9.45 -1.12 -44.40
N LEU A 42 9.73 0.10 -44.85
CA LEU A 42 10.74 1.05 -44.32
C LEU A 42 12.21 0.64 -44.57
N ASP A 43 12.61 0.58 -45.84
CA ASP A 43 14.03 0.74 -46.20
C ASP A 43 14.40 2.23 -46.05
N LEU A 44 15.24 2.54 -45.07
CA LEU A 44 15.76 3.88 -44.80
C LEU A 44 17.31 3.81 -44.83
N PRO A 45 17.91 3.84 -46.03
CA PRO A 45 19.35 3.65 -46.22
C PRO A 45 20.19 4.68 -45.45
N HIS A 46 19.68 5.91 -45.32
CA HIS A 46 20.36 7.01 -44.63
C HIS A 46 20.45 6.81 -43.10
N MET A 47 19.68 5.89 -42.53
CA MET A 47 19.74 5.50 -41.11
C MET A 47 20.36 4.11 -40.91
N ALA A 48 20.93 3.49 -41.96
CA ALA A 48 21.39 2.10 -41.96
C ALA A 48 20.30 1.10 -41.49
N LEU A 49 19.05 1.36 -41.89
CA LEU A 49 17.90 0.52 -41.59
C LEU A 49 17.38 -0.09 -42.90
N SER A 50 17.70 -1.35 -43.14
CA SER A 50 17.21 -2.12 -44.30
C SER A 50 15.75 -2.56 -44.16
N GLY A 51 15.21 -2.49 -42.94
CA GLY A 51 13.86 -2.96 -42.62
C GLY A 51 13.79 -4.46 -42.34
N ARG A 52 14.90 -5.19 -42.53
CA ARG A 52 15.04 -6.63 -42.24
C ARG A 52 15.72 -6.83 -40.88
N GLY A 53 14.92 -7.19 -39.88
CA GLY A 53 15.40 -7.28 -38.51
C GLY A 53 14.29 -7.53 -37.49
N TYR A 54 14.55 -7.17 -36.24
CA TYR A 54 13.57 -7.27 -35.17
C TYR A 54 13.52 -6.01 -34.31
N GLN A 55 12.40 -5.83 -33.63
CA GLN A 55 12.16 -4.77 -32.66
C GLN A 55 11.60 -5.35 -31.37
N LEU A 56 12.14 -4.91 -30.24
CA LEU A 56 11.72 -5.27 -28.91
C LEU A 56 11.33 -4.00 -28.15
N SER A 57 10.30 -4.09 -27.34
CA SER A 57 9.89 -3.03 -26.42
C SER A 57 9.43 -3.65 -25.13
N TYR A 58 10.07 -3.29 -24.03
CA TYR A 58 9.76 -3.84 -22.72
C TYR A 58 10.15 -2.88 -21.61
N ASN A 59 9.69 -3.12 -20.40
CA ASN A 59 10.09 -2.37 -19.23
C ASN A 59 10.45 -3.30 -18.08
N LEU A 60 11.39 -2.84 -17.26
CA LEU A 60 11.79 -3.51 -16.04
C LEU A 60 11.88 -2.50 -14.90
N LYS A 61 11.73 -3.00 -13.69
CA LYS A 61 11.77 -2.19 -12.46
C LYS A 61 12.88 -2.68 -11.56
N CYS A 62 13.59 -1.76 -10.92
CA CYS A 62 14.52 -2.09 -9.86
C CYS A 62 14.12 -1.42 -8.55
N ILE A 63 14.74 -1.85 -7.46
CA ILE A 63 14.60 -1.21 -6.16
C ILE A 63 15.96 -0.70 -5.69
N SER A 64 15.97 0.51 -5.13
CA SER A 64 17.19 1.09 -4.57
C SER A 64 16.88 1.94 -3.36
N ASN A 65 17.84 1.95 -2.42
CA ASN A 65 17.80 2.73 -1.20
C ASN A 65 18.39 4.14 -1.44
N THR A 66 17.52 5.14 -1.39
CA THR A 66 17.83 6.53 -1.77
C THR A 66 18.80 7.22 -0.81
N LYS A 67 18.87 6.81 0.47
CA LYS A 67 19.82 7.37 1.43
C LYS A 67 21.19 6.69 1.34
N ARG A 68 21.22 5.39 1.04
CA ARG A 68 22.47 4.65 0.79
C ARG A 68 23.21 5.18 -0.44
N ASP A 69 22.48 5.55 -1.50
CA ASP A 69 23.05 6.17 -2.71
C ASP A 69 23.63 7.58 -2.49
N LYS A 70 23.27 8.28 -1.39
CA LYS A 70 23.74 9.64 -1.07
C LYS A 70 24.79 9.69 0.04
N ALA A 71 24.93 8.61 0.81
CA ALA A 71 25.86 8.54 1.92
C ALA A 71 27.17 7.90 1.43
N GLU A 72 28.14 8.75 1.08
CA GLU A 72 29.54 8.35 1.07
C GLU A 72 29.89 7.71 2.43
N VAL A 73 30.14 6.39 2.42
CA VAL A 73 31.15 5.61 3.20
C VAL A 73 31.25 5.77 4.75
N TRP A 74 30.60 6.71 5.44
CA TRP A 74 30.97 7.08 6.82
C TRP A 74 29.89 6.91 7.89
N ALA A 75 29.22 5.75 7.97
CA ALA A 75 28.57 5.31 9.22
C ALA A 75 28.12 3.85 9.14
N ARG A 76 29.03 2.91 9.41
CA ARG A 76 28.70 1.47 9.52
C ARG A 76 28.11 1.08 10.88
N GLU A 77 27.73 2.05 11.71
CA GLU A 77 27.21 1.82 13.05
C GLU A 77 25.83 2.49 13.24
N LYS A 78 24.82 1.64 13.50
CA LYS A 78 23.48 1.98 14.00
C LYS A 78 22.61 2.89 13.10
N HIS A 79 22.33 2.48 11.87
CA HIS A 79 21.16 3.03 11.18
C HIS A 79 19.89 2.32 11.65
N ASN A 80 18.94 3.08 12.22
CA ASN A 80 17.61 2.58 12.53
C ASN A 80 16.94 2.21 11.20
N PRO A 81 16.34 1.01 11.05
CA PRO A 81 15.69 0.64 9.80
C PRO A 81 14.53 1.59 9.39
N ASP A 82 14.00 2.41 10.31
CA ASP A 82 13.07 3.49 9.96
C ASP A 82 13.70 4.56 9.04
N ASP A 83 15.03 4.69 9.03
CA ASP A 83 15.73 5.70 8.23
C ASP A 83 15.82 5.34 6.74
N TRP A 84 15.57 4.08 6.38
CA TRP A 84 15.79 3.60 5.01
C TRP A 84 14.65 4.02 4.09
N VAL A 85 14.99 4.69 2.98
CA VAL A 85 14.03 5.15 1.99
C VAL A 85 14.19 4.35 0.70
N TRP A 86 13.41 3.29 0.59
CA TRP A 86 13.33 2.45 -0.61
C TRP A 86 12.46 3.07 -1.69
N SER A 87 12.93 3.03 -2.92
CA SER A 87 12.19 3.53 -4.08
C SER A 87 12.25 2.54 -5.23
N THR A 88 11.09 2.26 -5.82
CA THR A 88 11.00 1.53 -7.10
C THR A 88 11.38 2.48 -8.23
N ARG A 89 12.26 2.03 -9.12
CA ARG A 89 12.71 2.79 -10.30
C ARG A 89 12.33 2.01 -11.55
N GLN A 90 11.49 2.60 -12.38
CA GLN A 90 11.08 2.02 -13.65
C GLN A 90 12.00 2.49 -14.79
N ALA A 91 12.25 1.59 -15.73
CA ALA A 91 12.92 1.88 -16.99
C ALA A 91 12.22 1.18 -18.15
N ALA A 92 12.09 1.87 -19.28
CA ALA A 92 11.51 1.36 -20.51
C ALA A 92 12.58 1.32 -21.62
N PHE A 93 12.63 0.21 -22.33
CA PHE A 93 13.67 -0.11 -23.30
C PHE A 93 13.05 -0.40 -24.66
N HIS A 94 13.57 0.25 -25.69
CA HIS A 94 13.36 -0.12 -27.07
C HIS A 94 14.69 -0.61 -27.64
N HIS A 95 14.66 -1.75 -28.29
CA HIS A 95 15.80 -2.26 -29.05
C HIS A 95 15.33 -2.60 -30.45
N GLN A 96 16.07 -2.13 -31.44
CA GLN A 96 15.90 -2.53 -32.83
C GLN A 96 17.24 -3.00 -33.37
N PHE A 97 17.24 -4.15 -34.04
CA PHE A 97 18.43 -4.71 -34.66
C PHE A 97 18.17 -4.96 -36.15
N ASP A 98 19.04 -4.41 -37.00
CA ASP A 98 19.04 -4.63 -38.45
C ASP A 98 20.02 -5.74 -38.82
N MET A 99 19.52 -6.80 -39.45
CA MET A 99 20.37 -7.95 -39.80
C MET A 99 21.30 -7.68 -40.97
N LYS A 100 20.90 -6.81 -41.91
CA LYS A 100 21.66 -6.61 -43.14
C LYS A 100 22.85 -5.69 -42.89
N GLU A 101 22.60 -4.58 -42.22
CA GLU A 101 23.62 -3.57 -41.94
C GLU A 101 24.31 -3.79 -40.58
N GLY A 102 23.85 -4.75 -39.76
CA GLY A 102 24.38 -5.01 -38.41
C GLY A 102 24.14 -3.87 -37.42
N THR A 103 23.27 -2.92 -37.78
CA THR A 103 23.04 -1.70 -36.99
C THR A 103 22.03 -1.95 -35.89
N SER A 104 22.35 -1.50 -34.67
CA SER A 104 21.47 -1.58 -33.50
C SER A 104 21.06 -0.19 -33.01
N LEU A 105 19.77 0.02 -32.77
CA LEU A 105 19.20 1.23 -32.19
C LEU A 105 18.60 0.91 -30.82
N TRP A 106 19.05 1.67 -29.82
CA TRP A 106 18.56 1.58 -28.45
C TRP A 106 17.92 2.89 -28.01
N ILE A 107 16.73 2.81 -27.41
CA ILE A 107 16.11 3.93 -26.69
C ILE A 107 15.87 3.47 -25.26
N LEU A 108 16.47 4.20 -24.31
CA LEU A 108 16.35 3.92 -22.89
C LEU A 108 15.68 5.11 -22.22
N THR A 109 14.51 4.88 -21.64
CA THR A 109 13.78 5.89 -20.86
C THR A 109 13.82 5.48 -19.40
N ALA A 110 14.48 6.27 -18.57
CA ALA A 110 14.57 6.06 -17.13
C ALA A 110 14.66 7.41 -16.40
N ALA A 111 14.23 7.45 -15.14
CA ALA A 111 14.20 8.70 -14.36
C ALA A 111 15.59 9.25 -13.96
N ARG A 112 16.67 8.48 -14.14
CA ARG A 112 18.06 8.86 -13.78
C ARG A 112 19.06 8.39 -14.84
N GLY A 113 20.19 9.09 -14.93
CA GLY A 113 21.28 8.82 -15.88
C GLY A 113 22.11 7.55 -15.64
N TYR A 114 21.90 6.84 -14.52
CA TYR A 114 22.68 5.64 -14.17
C TYR A 114 22.70 4.57 -15.27
N LEU A 115 21.56 4.32 -15.92
CA LEU A 115 21.48 3.36 -17.02
C LEU A 115 22.26 3.84 -18.26
N GLN A 116 22.23 5.15 -18.54
CA GLN A 116 22.99 5.75 -19.63
C GLN A 116 24.50 5.58 -19.40
N GLU A 117 24.98 5.89 -18.20
CA GLU A 117 26.39 5.72 -17.85
C GLU A 117 26.83 4.25 -17.96
N ARG A 118 26.02 3.30 -17.49
CA ARG A 118 26.34 1.87 -17.60
C ARG A 118 26.42 1.38 -19.03
N VAL A 119 25.48 1.78 -19.89
CA VAL A 119 25.55 1.47 -21.32
C VAL A 119 26.82 2.06 -21.93
N GLN A 120 27.17 3.31 -21.59
CA GLN A 120 28.38 3.95 -22.10
C GLN A 120 29.67 3.26 -21.65
N ARG A 121 29.72 2.73 -20.40
CA ARG A 121 30.87 1.95 -19.93
C ARG A 121 30.99 0.59 -20.65
N LEU A 122 29.86 -0.07 -20.89
CA LEU A 122 29.81 -1.38 -21.54
C LEU A 122 30.21 -1.30 -23.02
N VAL A 123 29.53 -0.42 -23.78
CA VAL A 123 29.62 -0.31 -25.25
C VAL A 123 30.75 0.64 -25.68
N GLY A 124 31.24 1.48 -24.78
CA GLY A 124 32.25 2.52 -25.04
C GLY A 124 31.65 3.84 -25.55
N GLN A 125 32.36 4.96 -25.33
CA GLN A 125 31.99 6.25 -25.93
C GLN A 125 32.47 6.33 -27.38
N ARG A 126 31.59 6.86 -28.25
CA ARG A 126 31.87 7.12 -29.67
C ARG A 126 33.14 7.98 -29.80
N GLY A 127 34.21 7.40 -30.36
CA GLY A 127 35.48 8.10 -30.63
C GLY A 127 36.63 7.80 -29.66
N SER A 128 36.41 7.07 -28.57
CA SER A 128 37.50 6.67 -27.66
C SER A 128 38.08 5.33 -28.06
N GLN A 129 38.90 5.34 -29.11
CA GLN A 129 39.83 4.23 -29.41
C GLN A 129 40.96 4.15 -28.38
N THR A 130 41.03 5.11 -27.46
CA THR A 130 41.90 5.08 -26.29
C THR A 130 41.13 4.53 -25.10
N ALA A 131 41.52 3.34 -24.64
CA ALA A 131 41.19 2.88 -23.31
C ALA A 131 41.68 3.94 -22.30
N ILE A 132 40.75 4.65 -21.65
CA ILE A 132 41.06 5.12 -20.30
C ILE A 132 40.90 3.87 -19.46
N ALA A 133 42.03 3.20 -19.18
CA ALA A 133 42.09 2.24 -18.11
C ALA A 133 41.74 2.99 -16.82
N SER A 134 40.48 2.91 -16.38
CA SER A 134 40.14 3.19 -15.00
C SER A 134 40.82 2.12 -14.16
N THR A 135 41.71 2.56 -13.29
CA THR A 135 42.49 1.77 -12.32
C THR A 135 41.68 1.29 -11.12
N ASP A 136 40.35 1.33 -11.18
CA ASP A 136 39.50 0.96 -10.06
C ASP A 136 39.18 -0.54 -10.15
N GLU A 137 39.66 -1.31 -9.16
CA GLU A 137 39.59 -2.79 -9.07
C GLU A 137 38.16 -3.39 -9.02
N ASP A 138 37.12 -2.55 -9.07
CA ASP A 138 35.69 -2.96 -9.01
C ASP A 138 34.96 -2.85 -10.36
N ASP A 139 35.67 -2.46 -11.43
CA ASP A 139 35.10 -2.38 -12.78
C ASP A 139 34.91 -3.79 -13.36
N LEU A 140 33.65 -4.18 -13.62
CA LEU A 140 33.32 -5.30 -14.49
C LEU A 140 34.07 -5.11 -15.81
N GLU A 141 35.14 -5.88 -16.03
CA GLU A 141 35.93 -5.85 -17.27
C GLU A 141 35.00 -6.08 -18.47
N SER A 142 34.64 -5.00 -19.17
CA SER A 142 33.87 -5.09 -20.41
C SER A 142 34.69 -5.91 -21.41
N ARG A 143 34.13 -7.00 -21.93
CA ARG A 143 34.84 -7.86 -22.88
C ARG A 143 35.13 -7.07 -24.15
N GLU A 144 36.26 -7.31 -24.81
CA GLU A 144 36.57 -6.66 -26.09
C GLU A 144 35.48 -6.89 -27.16
N GLU A 145 34.78 -8.02 -27.05
CA GLU A 145 33.63 -8.40 -27.87
C GLU A 145 32.43 -7.43 -27.71
N ASP A 146 32.25 -6.84 -26.53
CA ASP A 146 31.16 -5.90 -26.24
C ASP A 146 31.37 -4.50 -26.85
N ARG A 147 32.60 -4.24 -27.32
CA ARG A 147 33.05 -2.94 -27.88
C ARG A 147 33.33 -2.98 -29.38
N THR A 148 33.11 -4.12 -30.03
CA THR A 148 33.41 -4.29 -31.46
C THR A 148 32.12 -4.43 -32.29
N PHE A 149 31.86 -3.43 -33.14
CA PHE A 149 30.66 -3.36 -34.00
C PHE A 149 30.99 -3.56 -35.49
N THR A 150 32.10 -4.25 -35.78
CA THR A 150 32.64 -4.34 -37.14
C THR A 150 31.91 -5.36 -38.01
N THR A 151 31.22 -6.33 -37.41
CA THR A 151 30.43 -7.33 -38.12
C THR A 151 29.03 -7.44 -37.52
N THR A 152 28.09 -7.98 -38.30
CA THR A 152 26.72 -8.23 -37.87
C THR A 152 26.69 -9.19 -36.67
N GLU A 153 27.52 -10.24 -36.67
CA GLU A 153 27.62 -11.19 -35.57
C GLU A 153 28.03 -10.50 -34.26
N LYS A 154 29.09 -9.69 -34.31
CA LYS A 154 29.61 -9.01 -33.11
C LYS A 154 28.62 -7.96 -32.60
N SER A 155 27.97 -7.22 -33.49
CA SER A 155 26.94 -6.25 -33.12
C SER A 155 25.70 -6.92 -32.50
N PHE A 156 25.35 -8.13 -32.97
CA PHE A 156 24.30 -8.95 -32.37
C PHE A 156 24.70 -9.41 -30.96
N ILE A 157 25.92 -9.95 -30.79
CA ILE A 157 26.43 -10.42 -29.50
C ILE A 157 26.48 -9.26 -28.49
N ALA A 158 27.02 -8.09 -28.88
CA ALA A 158 27.04 -6.91 -28.03
C ALA A 158 25.63 -6.46 -27.60
N SER A 159 24.61 -6.66 -28.45
CA SER A 159 23.22 -6.37 -28.11
C SER A 159 22.68 -7.30 -27.00
N LEU A 160 23.14 -8.57 -26.95
CA LEU A 160 22.82 -9.49 -25.86
C LEU A 160 23.41 -9.01 -24.53
N SER A 161 24.65 -8.51 -24.55
CA SER A 161 25.32 -7.95 -23.37
C SER A 161 24.56 -6.74 -22.79
N VAL A 162 24.01 -5.88 -23.66
CA VAL A 162 23.16 -4.76 -23.21
C VAL A 162 21.88 -5.27 -22.53
N HIS A 163 21.24 -6.30 -23.09
CA HIS A 163 20.08 -6.93 -22.44
C HIS A 163 20.43 -7.55 -21.07
N LEU A 164 21.59 -8.19 -20.92
CA LEU A 164 22.06 -8.72 -19.63
C LEU A 164 22.33 -7.61 -18.61
N MET A 165 22.94 -6.50 -19.04
CA MET A 165 23.14 -5.33 -18.18
C MET A 165 21.79 -4.78 -17.68
N ILE A 166 20.78 -4.72 -18.56
CA ILE A 166 19.42 -4.32 -18.21
C ILE A 166 18.77 -5.31 -17.23
N ALA A 167 18.95 -6.62 -17.42
CA ALA A 167 18.48 -7.65 -16.49
C ALA A 167 19.13 -7.49 -15.11
N GLN A 168 20.46 -7.28 -15.07
CA GLN A 168 21.20 -7.01 -13.84
C GLN A 168 20.72 -5.73 -13.15
N TYR A 169 20.40 -4.67 -13.90
CA TYR A 169 19.78 -3.46 -13.33
C TYR A 169 18.46 -3.78 -12.62
N ALA A 170 17.61 -4.62 -13.21
CA ALA A 170 16.34 -5.03 -12.63
C ALA A 170 16.52 -5.89 -11.36
N SER A 171 17.62 -6.64 -11.29
CA SER A 171 18.08 -7.43 -10.13
C SER A 171 18.67 -6.57 -9.01
N GLY A 172 18.15 -5.35 -8.80
CA GLY A 172 18.59 -4.44 -7.73
C GLY A 172 18.49 -5.04 -6.32
N ASP A 173 18.59 -4.23 -5.26
CA ASP A 173 18.70 -4.72 -3.87
C ASP A 173 17.36 -5.20 -3.27
N TRP A 174 16.68 -6.11 -3.98
CA TRP A 174 15.45 -6.77 -3.59
C TRP A 174 15.63 -7.60 -2.34
N ARG A 175 16.79 -8.26 -2.18
CA ARG A 175 17.14 -8.97 -0.95
C ARG A 175 17.16 -8.03 0.25
N GLY A 176 17.82 -6.88 0.14
CA GLY A 176 17.85 -5.86 1.19
C GLY A 176 16.49 -5.26 1.46
N HIS A 177 15.69 -5.00 0.42
CA HIS A 177 14.34 -4.47 0.56
C HIS A 177 13.40 -5.44 1.28
N ILE A 178 13.36 -6.72 0.89
CA ILE A 178 12.51 -7.73 1.54
C ILE A 178 12.93 -7.93 2.99
N ARG A 179 14.24 -8.01 3.27
CA ARG A 179 14.74 -8.07 4.65
C ARG A 179 14.29 -6.86 5.47
N TRP A 180 14.29 -5.66 4.88
CA TRP A 180 13.80 -4.47 5.55
C TRP A 180 12.29 -4.56 5.83
N LEU A 181 11.49 -5.05 4.88
CA LEU A 181 10.05 -5.28 5.09
C LEU A 181 9.80 -6.25 6.25
N GLU A 182 10.55 -7.36 6.33
CA GLU A 182 10.48 -8.33 7.42
C GLU A 182 10.79 -7.69 8.78
N GLN A 183 11.87 -6.90 8.86
CA GLN A 183 12.28 -6.22 10.08
C GLN A 183 11.24 -5.18 10.54
N MET A 184 10.65 -4.46 9.59
CA MET A 184 9.58 -3.50 9.88
C MET A 184 8.31 -4.18 10.35
N LEU A 185 7.89 -5.27 9.71
CA LEU A 185 6.75 -6.05 10.16
C LEU A 185 6.97 -6.55 11.58
N GLU A 186 8.12 -7.18 11.85
CA GLU A 186 8.45 -7.71 13.16
C GLU A 186 8.43 -6.61 14.23
N LYS A 187 9.06 -5.47 13.96
CA LYS A 187 9.04 -4.32 14.87
C LYS A 187 7.63 -3.83 15.20
N ARG A 188 6.74 -3.77 14.20
CA ARG A 188 5.37 -3.23 14.36
C ARG A 188 4.43 -4.19 15.05
N THR A 189 4.61 -5.50 14.86
CA THR A 189 3.65 -6.51 15.36
C THR A 189 4.14 -7.28 16.59
N ARG A 190 5.43 -7.15 16.97
CA ARG A 190 6.02 -7.95 18.05
C ARG A 190 5.25 -7.82 19.37
N GLU A 191 4.83 -6.62 19.74
CA GLU A 191 4.09 -6.42 20.99
C GLU A 191 2.74 -7.14 20.96
N ALA A 192 2.03 -7.06 19.83
CA ALA A 192 0.77 -7.77 19.61
C ALA A 192 0.90 -9.30 19.68
N LEU A 193 2.08 -9.85 19.36
CA LEU A 193 2.32 -11.29 19.39
C LEU A 193 2.71 -11.81 20.77
N ILE A 194 3.46 -11.02 21.55
CA ILE A 194 4.10 -11.50 22.79
C ILE A 194 3.37 -11.03 24.04
N SER A 195 2.79 -9.82 24.02
CA SER A 195 2.21 -9.21 25.21
C SER A 195 0.72 -9.52 25.33
N GLU A 196 0.32 -10.08 26.48
CA GLU A 196 -1.10 -10.23 26.85
C GLU A 196 -1.74 -8.87 27.15
N ASP A 197 -0.97 -7.94 27.72
CA ASP A 197 -1.39 -6.58 28.06
C ASP A 197 -1.39 -5.62 26.87
N TYR A 198 -1.13 -6.11 25.65
CA TYR A 198 -1.12 -5.27 24.47
C TYR A 198 -2.51 -4.71 24.17
N ASN A 199 -2.60 -3.37 24.18
CA ASN A 199 -3.80 -2.61 23.88
C ASN A 199 -3.70 -2.03 22.46
N PRO A 200 -4.18 -2.74 21.41
CA PRO A 200 -4.11 -2.27 20.04
C PRO A 200 -4.82 -0.93 19.85
N ARG A 201 -4.20 -0.09 19.01
CA ARG A 201 -4.78 1.16 18.54
C ARG A 201 -5.16 1.02 17.07
N GLU A 202 -6.08 1.85 16.60
CA GLU A 202 -6.44 1.91 15.18
C GLU A 202 -5.22 2.16 14.29
N PHE A 203 -4.27 2.97 14.78
CA PHE A 203 -3.03 3.25 14.05
C PHE A 203 -2.14 2.01 13.85
N ASP A 204 -2.16 1.04 14.78
CA ASP A 204 -1.38 -0.19 14.63
C ASP A 204 -1.90 -1.03 13.47
N LEU A 205 -3.23 -1.07 13.29
CA LEU A 205 -3.86 -1.75 12.15
C LEU A 205 -3.50 -1.07 10.83
N VAL A 206 -3.49 0.27 10.80
CA VAL A 206 -3.09 1.06 9.61
C VAL A 206 -1.63 0.83 9.27
N ASP A 207 -0.73 0.81 10.26
CA ASP A 207 0.69 0.53 10.06
C ASP A 207 0.92 -0.83 9.40
N VAL A 208 0.23 -1.88 9.89
CA VAL A 208 0.32 -3.23 9.33
C VAL A 208 -0.31 -3.32 7.94
N GLN A 209 -1.42 -2.61 7.69
CA GLN A 209 -2.01 -2.48 6.34
C GLN A 209 -0.99 -1.87 5.35
N ILE A 210 -0.30 -0.81 5.74
CA ILE A 210 0.72 -0.18 4.89
C ILE A 210 1.86 -1.16 4.58
N MET A 211 2.25 -2.00 5.55
CA MET A 211 3.26 -3.04 5.35
C MET A 211 2.77 -4.15 4.41
N GLU A 212 1.50 -4.55 4.52
CA GLU A 212 0.86 -5.51 3.61
C GLU A 212 0.89 -4.98 2.17
N ASP A 213 0.47 -3.73 1.95
CA ASP A 213 0.45 -3.11 0.64
C ASP A 213 1.86 -2.94 0.04
N LYS A 214 2.86 -2.60 0.87
CA LYS A 214 4.26 -2.53 0.41
C LYS A 214 4.79 -3.90 0.00
N THR A 215 4.49 -4.94 0.77
CA THR A 215 4.95 -6.30 0.52
C THR A 215 4.30 -6.89 -0.72
N ASN A 216 2.98 -6.73 -0.87
CA ASN A 216 2.25 -7.13 -2.08
C ASN A 216 2.78 -6.42 -3.33
N ARG A 217 3.09 -5.12 -3.24
CA ARG A 217 3.70 -4.38 -4.36
C ARG A 217 5.07 -4.92 -4.76
N ALA A 218 5.90 -5.31 -3.79
CA ALA A 218 7.19 -5.93 -4.07
C ALA A 218 7.02 -7.27 -4.82
N ALA A 219 6.14 -8.14 -4.32
CA ALA A 219 5.81 -9.42 -4.97
C ALA A 219 5.31 -9.22 -6.41
N MET A 220 4.32 -8.34 -6.61
CA MET A 220 3.79 -8.03 -7.94
C MET A 220 4.87 -7.52 -8.90
N THR A 221 5.77 -6.67 -8.43
CA THR A 221 6.85 -6.10 -9.25
C THR A 221 7.86 -7.17 -9.67
N LEU A 222 8.26 -8.03 -8.73
CA LEU A 222 9.20 -9.12 -8.98
C LEU A 222 8.61 -10.14 -9.96
N ASN A 223 7.37 -10.58 -9.75
CA ASN A 223 6.66 -11.47 -10.68
C ASN A 223 6.54 -10.86 -12.09
N ALA A 224 6.23 -9.57 -12.17
CA ALA A 224 6.16 -8.87 -13.44
C ALA A 224 7.51 -8.82 -14.17
N ASN A 225 8.62 -8.56 -13.47
CA ASN A 225 9.95 -8.61 -14.06
C ASN A 225 10.30 -10.04 -14.52
N THR A 226 10.03 -11.06 -13.70
CA THR A 226 10.25 -12.47 -14.06
C THR A 226 9.59 -12.81 -15.40
N LYS A 227 8.31 -12.44 -15.57
CA LYS A 227 7.57 -12.66 -16.83
C LYS A 227 8.20 -11.95 -18.02
N VAL A 228 8.73 -10.73 -17.84
CA VAL A 228 9.41 -9.99 -18.91
C VAL A 228 10.73 -10.66 -19.29
N LEU A 229 11.54 -11.10 -18.32
CA LEU A 229 12.79 -11.82 -18.58
C LEU A 229 12.53 -13.17 -19.27
N GLU A 230 11.50 -13.91 -18.83
CA GLU A 230 11.06 -15.16 -19.49
C GLU A 230 10.59 -14.92 -20.93
N SER A 231 9.88 -13.82 -21.17
CA SER A 231 9.42 -13.45 -22.52
C SER A 231 10.61 -13.11 -23.42
N LEU A 232 11.60 -12.37 -22.89
CA LEU A 232 12.85 -12.07 -23.59
C LEU A 232 13.67 -13.34 -23.90
N ALA A 233 13.76 -14.27 -22.95
CA ALA A 233 14.41 -15.56 -23.16
C ALA A 233 13.69 -16.38 -24.24
N THR A 234 12.35 -16.42 -24.18
CA THR A 234 11.51 -17.11 -25.15
C THR A 234 11.66 -16.51 -26.54
N PHE A 235 11.74 -15.19 -26.66
CA PHE A 235 12.00 -14.50 -27.92
C PHE A 235 13.31 -14.97 -28.56
N TYR A 236 14.43 -14.90 -27.85
CA TYR A 236 15.73 -15.29 -28.40
C TYR A 236 15.80 -16.79 -28.70
N GLN A 237 15.15 -17.63 -27.89
CA GLN A 237 15.03 -19.06 -28.19
C GLN A 237 14.24 -19.33 -29.48
N LYS A 238 13.17 -18.56 -29.75
CA LYS A 238 12.40 -18.66 -31.01
C LYS A 238 13.19 -18.07 -32.18
N LEU A 239 13.91 -16.98 -31.97
CA LEU A 239 14.73 -16.32 -32.98
C LEU A 239 15.79 -17.28 -33.53
N MET A 240 16.47 -18.03 -32.65
CA MET A 240 17.48 -19.02 -33.05
C MET A 240 16.91 -20.27 -33.73
N LYS A 241 15.58 -20.48 -33.69
CA LYS A 241 14.90 -21.56 -34.43
C LYS A 241 14.35 -21.09 -35.77
N ASN A 242 14.38 -19.79 -36.04
CA ASN A 242 13.84 -19.22 -37.27
C ASN A 242 14.85 -19.34 -38.40
N GLU A 243 14.49 -20.05 -39.47
CA GLU A 243 15.34 -20.26 -40.65
C GLU A 243 15.66 -18.95 -41.38
N ASP A 244 14.79 -17.93 -41.28
CA ASP A 244 15.02 -16.61 -41.88
C ASP A 244 16.07 -15.77 -41.12
N PHE A 245 16.50 -16.22 -39.93
CA PHE A 245 17.48 -15.54 -39.08
C PHE A 245 18.90 -16.04 -39.37
N GLU A 246 19.58 -15.50 -40.37
CA GLU A 246 20.87 -16.02 -40.89
C GLU A 246 21.95 -16.30 -39.82
N LEU A 247 21.97 -15.52 -38.72
CA LEU A 247 22.90 -15.69 -37.62
C LEU A 247 22.66 -16.97 -36.80
N HIS A 248 21.50 -17.64 -36.94
CA HIS A 248 21.18 -18.90 -36.26
C HIS A 248 22.18 -20.02 -36.59
N SER A 249 22.80 -19.93 -37.77
CA SER A 249 23.75 -20.93 -38.29
C SER A 249 25.18 -20.70 -37.81
N LYS A 250 25.48 -19.53 -37.23
CA LYS A 250 26.83 -19.14 -36.80
C LYS A 250 27.13 -19.71 -35.41
N PRO A 251 28.25 -20.43 -35.21
CA PRO A 251 28.56 -21.09 -33.94
C PRO A 251 28.74 -20.08 -32.79
N ASP A 252 29.43 -18.96 -33.03
CA ASP A 252 29.69 -17.94 -32.01
C ASP A 252 28.38 -17.28 -31.53
N CYS A 253 27.47 -16.96 -32.46
CA CYS A 253 26.16 -16.40 -32.13
C CYS A 253 25.30 -17.41 -31.36
N LYS A 254 25.36 -18.69 -31.72
CA LYS A 254 24.64 -19.74 -31.02
C LYS A 254 25.12 -19.90 -29.58
N ASN A 255 26.44 -20.01 -29.39
CA ASN A 255 27.03 -20.12 -28.05
C ASN A 255 26.70 -18.88 -27.20
N ALA A 256 26.83 -17.68 -27.78
CA ALA A 256 26.49 -16.43 -27.10
C ALA A 256 25.01 -16.37 -26.70
N VAL A 257 24.09 -16.86 -27.53
CA VAL A 257 22.66 -16.93 -27.17
C VAL A 257 22.41 -17.98 -26.09
N ASP A 258 23.06 -19.14 -26.15
CA ASP A 258 22.91 -20.17 -25.11
C ASP A 258 23.39 -19.66 -23.74
N ASP A 259 24.56 -19.00 -23.69
CA ASP A 259 25.09 -18.35 -22.48
C ASP A 259 24.19 -17.21 -21.98
N PHE A 260 23.69 -16.39 -22.91
CA PHE A 260 22.74 -15.32 -22.62
C PHE A 260 21.45 -15.87 -21.99
N LEU A 261 20.89 -16.94 -22.57
CA LEU A 261 19.66 -17.57 -22.09
C LEU A 261 19.86 -18.20 -20.71
N ALA A 262 21.03 -18.78 -20.44
CA ALA A 262 21.38 -19.30 -19.11
C ALA A 262 21.37 -18.16 -18.07
N GLN A 263 22.13 -17.10 -18.30
CA GLN A 263 22.20 -15.95 -17.38
C GLN A 263 20.85 -15.26 -17.19
N LEU A 264 20.07 -15.09 -18.25
CA LEU A 264 18.75 -14.47 -18.18
C LEU A 264 17.77 -15.31 -17.33
N ARG A 265 17.86 -16.64 -17.43
CA ARG A 265 17.07 -17.56 -16.59
C ARG A 265 17.51 -17.53 -15.13
N ASP A 266 18.80 -17.38 -14.86
CA ASP A 266 19.30 -17.21 -13.49
C ASP A 266 18.73 -15.93 -12.86
N TYR A 267 18.76 -14.80 -13.57
CA TYR A 267 18.11 -13.57 -13.10
C TYR A 267 16.59 -13.74 -12.89
N ALA A 268 15.90 -14.43 -13.80
CA ALA A 268 14.47 -14.70 -13.67
C ALA A 268 14.16 -15.60 -12.46
N TYR A 269 15.02 -16.59 -12.20
CA TYR A 269 14.94 -17.49 -11.05
C TYR A 269 15.11 -16.72 -9.73
N ASP A 270 16.13 -15.87 -9.63
CA ASP A 270 16.35 -15.04 -8.44
C ASP A 270 15.16 -14.12 -8.16
N MET A 271 14.62 -13.46 -9.19
CA MET A 271 13.43 -12.61 -9.06
C MET A 271 12.21 -13.41 -8.61
N ARG A 272 12.04 -14.63 -9.13
CA ARG A 272 10.94 -15.51 -8.70
C ARG A 272 11.08 -15.89 -7.24
N MET A 273 12.29 -16.25 -6.80
CA MET A 273 12.56 -16.57 -5.40
C MET A 273 12.27 -15.40 -4.47
N PHE A 274 12.64 -14.19 -4.87
CA PHE A 274 12.28 -12.98 -4.12
C PHE A 274 10.77 -12.72 -4.13
N SER A 275 10.07 -13.01 -5.23
CA SER A 275 8.60 -12.89 -5.32
C SER A 275 7.92 -13.84 -4.33
N GLU A 276 8.30 -15.12 -4.31
CA GLU A 276 7.75 -16.13 -3.41
C GLU A 276 7.99 -15.75 -1.94
N ARG A 277 9.17 -15.24 -1.61
CA ARG A 277 9.47 -14.74 -0.27
C ARG A 277 8.61 -13.54 0.12
N ALA A 278 8.39 -12.60 -0.81
CA ALA A 278 7.51 -11.46 -0.57
C ALA A 278 6.04 -11.90 -0.42
N GLU A 279 5.55 -12.87 -1.19
CA GLU A 279 4.20 -13.44 -1.05
C GLU A 279 4.02 -14.12 0.32
N GLY A 280 5.03 -14.89 0.76
CA GLY A 280 5.04 -15.47 2.11
C GLY A 280 4.98 -14.40 3.20
N LEU A 281 5.73 -13.32 3.06
CA LEU A 281 5.70 -12.19 3.99
C LEU A 281 4.34 -11.47 3.98
N ALA A 282 3.71 -11.32 2.81
CA ALA A 282 2.39 -10.72 2.70
C ALA A 282 1.34 -11.56 3.45
N LYS A 283 1.42 -12.89 3.34
CA LYS A 283 0.56 -13.80 4.10
C LYS A 283 0.76 -13.66 5.61
N ILE A 284 2.01 -13.66 6.08
CA ILE A 284 2.32 -13.44 7.50
C ILE A 284 1.80 -12.08 7.98
N THR A 285 1.89 -11.05 7.13
CA THR A 285 1.38 -9.71 7.44
C THR A 285 -0.14 -9.71 7.60
N ALA A 286 -0.86 -10.36 6.68
CA ALA A 286 -2.32 -10.50 6.74
C ALA A 286 -2.78 -11.28 7.98
N ASP A 287 -2.07 -12.36 8.35
CA ASP A 287 -2.37 -13.12 9.56
C ASP A 287 -2.19 -12.26 10.82
N ARG A 288 -1.08 -11.51 10.91
CA ARG A 288 -0.79 -10.60 12.04
C ARG A 288 -1.77 -9.43 12.11
N LYS A 289 -2.18 -8.90 10.96
CA LYS A 289 -3.21 -7.85 10.85
C LYS A 289 -4.55 -8.33 11.40
N THR A 290 -4.96 -9.54 11.03
CA THR A 290 -6.20 -10.16 11.51
C THR A 290 -6.18 -10.32 13.03
N LEU A 291 -5.05 -10.78 13.59
CA LEU A 291 -4.88 -10.88 15.04
C LEU A 291 -5.02 -9.52 15.76
N ILE A 292 -4.43 -8.46 15.21
CA ILE A 292 -4.55 -7.11 15.78
C ILE A 292 -6.01 -6.62 15.69
N GLN A 293 -6.68 -6.88 14.56
CA GLN A 293 -8.08 -6.53 14.35
C GLN A 293 -9.00 -7.25 15.34
N GLU A 294 -8.81 -8.54 15.57
CA GLU A 294 -9.56 -9.33 16.55
C GLU A 294 -9.39 -8.77 17.96
N ARG A 295 -8.15 -8.48 18.38
CA ARG A 295 -7.89 -7.87 19.70
C ARG A 295 -8.56 -6.50 19.86
N LEU A 296 -8.54 -5.68 18.81
CA LEU A 296 -9.19 -4.37 18.80
C LEU A 296 -10.71 -4.51 18.96
N GLN A 297 -11.33 -5.49 18.28
CA GLN A 297 -12.76 -5.78 18.40
C GLN A 297 -13.15 -6.29 19.79
N THR A 298 -12.34 -7.16 20.39
CA THR A 298 -12.55 -7.64 21.76
C THR A 298 -12.55 -6.48 22.75
N LEU A 299 -11.56 -5.59 22.67
CA LEU A 299 -11.48 -4.41 23.54
C LEU A 299 -12.66 -3.44 23.35
N ALA A 300 -13.10 -3.24 22.11
CA ALA A 300 -14.28 -2.43 21.84
C ALA A 300 -15.53 -3.06 22.46
N SER A 301 -15.68 -4.38 22.34
CA SER A 301 -16.80 -5.14 22.92
C SER A 301 -16.80 -5.07 24.44
N ASP A 302 -15.63 -5.21 25.09
CA ASP A 302 -15.49 -5.10 26.54
C ASP A 302 -15.88 -3.71 27.06
N ARG A 303 -15.48 -2.66 26.34
CA ARG A 303 -15.89 -1.28 26.67
C ARG A 303 -17.40 -1.10 26.55
N VAL A 304 -18.01 -1.59 25.48
CA VAL A 304 -19.47 -1.53 25.29
C VAL A 304 -20.21 -2.33 26.36
N MET A 305 -19.71 -3.51 26.72
CA MET A 305 -20.28 -4.32 27.81
C MET A 305 -20.24 -3.57 29.13
N ASN A 306 -19.08 -2.98 29.48
CA ASN A 306 -18.94 -2.22 30.72
C ASN A 306 -19.86 -0.99 30.76
N LEU A 307 -19.98 -0.26 29.65
CA LEU A 307 -20.94 0.84 29.52
C LEU A 307 -22.39 0.35 29.69
N THR A 308 -22.74 -0.78 29.10
CA THR A 308 -24.08 -1.38 29.23
C THR A 308 -24.38 -1.76 30.68
N ILE A 309 -23.42 -2.35 31.40
CA ILE A 309 -23.56 -2.69 32.82
C ILE A 309 -23.76 -1.42 33.66
N GLN A 310 -23.02 -0.35 33.37
CA GLN A 310 -23.19 0.94 34.06
C GLN A 310 -24.57 1.53 33.80
N GLN A 311 -25.04 1.58 32.54
CA GLN A 311 -26.38 2.03 32.19
C GLN A 311 -27.48 1.20 32.86
N GLN A 312 -27.31 -0.12 32.94
CA GLN A 312 -28.26 -0.97 33.66
C GLN A 312 -28.31 -0.64 35.16
N ARG A 313 -27.16 -0.34 35.78
CA ARG A 313 -27.10 0.07 37.19
C ARG A 313 -27.77 1.41 37.40
N GLU A 314 -27.51 2.39 36.53
CA GLU A 314 -28.17 3.70 36.56
C GLU A 314 -29.68 3.57 36.37
N ALA A 315 -30.14 2.75 35.44
CA ALA A 315 -31.55 2.47 35.23
C ALA A 315 -32.22 1.82 36.46
N LYS A 316 -31.53 0.90 37.15
CA LYS A 316 -32.02 0.32 38.41
C LYS A 316 -32.16 1.39 39.50
N ILE A 317 -31.16 2.27 39.65
CA ILE A 317 -31.20 3.38 40.62
C ILE A 317 -32.37 4.32 40.31
N MET A 318 -32.54 4.70 39.04
CA MET A 318 -33.64 5.55 38.59
C MET A 318 -35.01 4.93 38.92
N ARG A 319 -35.18 3.62 38.72
CA ARG A 319 -36.41 2.89 39.09
C ARG A 319 -36.67 2.91 40.60
N VAL A 320 -35.63 2.78 41.44
CA VAL A 320 -35.78 2.86 42.89
C VAL A 320 -36.22 4.26 43.32
N ILE A 321 -35.59 5.32 42.78
CA ILE A 321 -35.99 6.70 43.07
C ILE A 321 -37.44 6.95 42.63
N ALA A 322 -37.84 6.48 41.46
CA ALA A 322 -39.21 6.58 40.98
C ALA A 322 -40.21 5.86 41.91
N LEU A 323 -39.84 4.69 42.45
CA LEU A 323 -40.69 3.96 43.39
C LEU A 323 -40.80 4.69 44.74
N VAL A 324 -39.68 5.15 45.30
CA VAL A 324 -39.67 5.93 46.55
C VAL A 324 -40.52 7.19 46.39
N THR A 325 -40.32 7.94 45.31
CA THR A 325 -41.13 9.15 45.03
C THR A 325 -42.61 8.81 44.87
N LEU A 326 -42.97 7.73 44.16
CA LEU A 326 -44.37 7.31 44.00
C LEU A 326 -45.08 6.98 45.34
N ILE A 327 -44.35 6.51 46.34
CA ILE A 327 -44.88 6.28 47.70
C ILE A 327 -44.98 7.59 48.48
N TYR A 328 -43.96 8.44 48.41
CA TYR A 328 -43.91 9.68 49.19
C TYR A 328 -44.84 10.77 48.64
N LEU A 329 -45.10 10.81 47.35
CA LEU A 329 -45.87 11.88 46.71
C LEU A 329 -47.32 11.93 47.23
N PRO A 330 -48.09 10.82 47.31
CA PRO A 330 -49.43 10.83 47.90
C PRO A 330 -49.43 11.20 49.39
N ALA A 331 -48.47 10.68 50.17
CA ALA A 331 -48.37 10.97 51.60
C ALA A 331 -48.04 12.46 51.85
N THR A 332 -47.13 13.03 51.06
CA THR A 332 -46.76 14.44 51.12
C THR A 332 -47.93 15.33 50.71
N PHE A 333 -48.68 14.94 49.67
CA PHE A 333 -49.88 15.64 49.25
C PHE A 333 -50.95 15.65 50.35
N VAL A 334 -51.24 14.49 50.95
CA VAL A 334 -52.20 14.39 52.05
C VAL A 334 -51.73 15.22 53.26
N SER A 335 -50.45 15.10 53.65
CA SER A 335 -49.88 15.85 54.78
C SER A 335 -49.95 17.36 54.57
N THR A 336 -49.58 17.84 53.38
CA THR A 336 -49.67 19.27 53.05
C THR A 336 -51.11 19.74 52.98
N PHE A 337 -52.03 18.96 52.40
CA PHE A 337 -53.47 19.26 52.38
C PHE A 337 -54.04 19.42 53.80
N PHE A 338 -53.78 18.48 54.71
CA PHE A 338 -54.24 18.58 56.10
C PHE A 338 -53.50 19.62 56.95
N SER A 339 -52.34 20.10 56.50
CA SER A 339 -51.63 21.23 57.13
C SER A 339 -52.21 22.59 56.72
N THR A 340 -53.10 22.64 55.72
CA THR A 340 -53.80 23.87 55.34
C THR A 340 -55.05 24.11 56.20
N ASP A 341 -55.58 25.33 56.15
CA ASP A 341 -56.78 25.76 56.87
C ASP A 341 -58.10 25.08 56.41
N VAL A 342 -58.04 24.09 55.51
CA VAL A 342 -59.20 23.35 54.99
C VAL A 342 -59.83 22.47 56.08
N VAL A 343 -59.01 21.83 56.91
CA VAL A 343 -59.45 20.98 58.04
C VAL A 343 -58.69 21.41 59.30
N LYS A 344 -59.38 22.01 60.28
CA LYS A 344 -58.78 22.39 61.57
C LYS A 344 -59.31 21.50 62.69
N TYR A 345 -58.40 21.07 63.55
CA TYR A 345 -58.70 20.42 64.82
C TYR A 345 -58.49 21.46 65.92
N GLN A 346 -59.57 21.99 66.48
CA GLN A 346 -59.51 22.97 67.57
C GLN A 346 -59.82 22.29 68.90
N PRO A 347 -58.97 22.45 69.94
CA PRO A 347 -59.36 22.12 71.30
C PRO A 347 -60.38 23.16 71.80
N ASP A 348 -61.44 22.68 72.44
CA ASP A 348 -62.54 23.53 72.88
C ASP A 348 -62.25 24.13 74.26
N GLY A 349 -61.63 25.31 74.28
CA GLY A 349 -61.38 26.08 75.52
C GLY A 349 -60.49 25.38 76.55
N ASP A 350 -60.24 26.04 77.70
CA ASP A 350 -59.35 25.60 78.80
C ASP A 350 -59.79 24.30 79.54
N ASN A 351 -60.61 23.44 78.94
CA ASN A 351 -61.05 22.18 79.52
C ASN A 351 -60.26 21.00 78.92
N GLU A 352 -59.37 20.40 79.72
CA GLU A 352 -58.52 19.26 79.33
C GLU A 352 -59.27 17.99 78.91
N ASP A 353 -60.60 17.90 79.15
CA ASP A 353 -61.43 16.72 78.87
C ASP A 353 -62.39 16.86 77.66
N ALA A 354 -62.28 17.91 76.85
CA ALA A 354 -63.16 18.13 75.69
C ALA A 354 -62.74 17.31 74.45
N VAL A 355 -63.71 16.62 73.84
CA VAL A 355 -63.51 15.86 72.59
C VAL A 355 -63.22 16.86 71.45
N PRO A 356 -62.08 16.76 70.75
CA PRO A 356 -61.77 17.69 69.66
C PRO A 356 -62.81 17.57 68.54
N TYR A 357 -63.38 18.70 68.11
CA TYR A 357 -64.27 18.77 66.95
C TYR A 357 -63.53 19.25 65.70
N THR A 358 -63.94 18.73 64.55
CA THR A 358 -63.39 19.10 63.24
C THR A 358 -64.15 20.30 62.67
N SER A 359 -63.44 21.39 62.36
CA SER A 359 -64.00 22.49 61.58
C SER A 359 -63.51 22.41 60.12
N TYR A 360 -64.45 22.47 59.19
CA TYR A 360 -64.21 22.36 57.74
C TYR A 360 -64.54 23.70 57.06
N SER A 361 -63.61 24.21 56.25
CA SER A 361 -63.77 25.46 55.50
C SER A 361 -63.89 25.19 54.00
N GLY A 362 -65.11 25.25 53.47
CA GLY A 362 -65.37 25.08 52.03
C GLY A 362 -64.74 26.16 51.17
N LEU A 363 -64.65 27.40 51.66
CA LEU A 363 -64.02 28.52 50.96
C LEU A 363 -62.50 28.32 50.80
N ALA A 364 -61.84 27.75 51.83
CA ALA A 364 -60.41 27.43 51.76
C ALA A 364 -60.14 26.32 50.74
N LEU A 365 -61.03 25.32 50.65
CA LEU A 365 -60.92 24.24 49.67
C LEU A 365 -61.05 24.76 48.24
N GLU A 366 -62.01 25.65 47.98
CA GLU A 366 -62.23 26.23 46.64
C GLU A 366 -61.01 27.01 46.15
N ARG A 367 -60.44 27.86 47.01
CA ARG A 367 -59.19 28.61 46.71
C ARG A 367 -57.99 27.70 46.51
N TRP A 368 -57.92 26.60 47.26
CA TRP A 368 -56.85 25.62 47.11
C TRP A 368 -56.92 24.94 45.73
N PHE A 369 -58.11 24.55 45.25
CA PHE A 369 -58.29 23.99 43.91
C PHE A 369 -58.02 25.01 42.78
N GLU A 370 -58.41 26.27 42.97
CA GLU A 370 -58.20 27.36 42.00
C GLU A 370 -56.72 27.55 41.66
N VAL A 371 -55.82 27.29 42.61
CA VAL A 371 -54.37 27.40 42.41
C VAL A 371 -53.73 26.06 42.00
N THR A 372 -54.11 24.96 42.62
CA THR A 372 -53.43 23.67 42.41
C THR A 372 -53.72 23.06 41.03
N VAL A 373 -54.98 23.07 40.58
CA VAL A 373 -55.35 22.43 39.30
C VAL A 373 -54.65 23.07 38.10
N PRO A 374 -54.62 24.42 37.94
CA PRO A 374 -53.89 25.04 36.83
C PRO A 374 -52.39 24.76 36.89
N LEU A 375 -51.79 24.77 38.08
CA LEU A 375 -50.36 24.51 38.24
C LEU A 375 -50.02 23.05 37.89
N THR A 376 -50.88 22.09 38.25
CA THR A 376 -50.74 20.67 37.88
C THR A 376 -50.87 20.47 36.38
N ILE A 377 -51.84 21.13 35.73
CA ILE A 377 -51.98 21.07 34.26
C ILE A 377 -50.74 21.66 33.58
N LEU A 378 -50.26 22.82 34.02
CA LEU A 378 -49.07 23.47 33.47
C LEU A 378 -47.83 22.57 33.61
N THR A 379 -47.61 21.98 34.78
CA THR A 379 -46.49 21.05 35.00
C THR A 379 -46.58 19.81 34.12
N PHE A 380 -47.78 19.24 33.92
CA PHE A 380 -47.98 18.09 33.05
C PHE A 380 -47.71 18.44 31.57
N VAL A 381 -48.21 19.60 31.11
CA VAL A 381 -47.97 20.09 29.74
C VAL A 381 -46.48 20.32 29.48
N VAL A 382 -45.75 20.92 30.42
CA VAL A 382 -44.30 21.10 30.32
C VAL A 382 -43.57 19.76 30.27
N ALA A 383 -43.93 18.81 31.14
CA ALA A 383 -43.30 17.49 31.17
C ALA A 383 -43.52 16.68 29.88
N VAL A 384 -44.76 16.68 29.37
CA VAL A 384 -45.11 16.00 28.12
C VAL A 384 -44.46 16.69 26.93
N GLY A 385 -44.44 18.02 26.89
CA GLY A 385 -43.75 18.79 25.85
C GLY A 385 -42.24 18.51 25.84
N TRP A 386 -41.61 18.40 27.01
CA TRP A 386 -40.21 18.01 27.12
C TRP A 386 -39.97 16.57 26.64
N TYR A 387 -40.83 15.62 27.01
CA TYR A 387 -40.70 14.22 26.62
C TYR A 387 -40.76 14.04 25.10
N TYR A 388 -41.75 14.65 24.44
CA TYR A 388 -41.88 14.55 22.98
C TYR A 388 -40.85 15.39 22.21
N GLY A 389 -40.32 16.46 22.82
CA GLY A 389 -39.27 17.29 22.22
C GLY A 389 -37.87 16.67 22.26
N TYR A 390 -37.65 15.60 23.04
CA TYR A 390 -36.37 14.90 23.16
C TYR A 390 -36.19 13.77 22.11
N ASP A 391 -37.28 13.37 21.45
CA ASP A 391 -37.32 12.31 20.42
C ASP A 391 -37.25 12.85 18.96
N GLN A 392 -36.99 14.15 18.77
CA GLN A 392 -36.62 14.77 17.48
C GLN A 392 -35.20 15.31 17.54
#